data_AF-A0A530QWA3-F1
#
_entry.id   AF-A0A530QWA3-F1
#
_cell.length_a   1.000
_cell.length_b   1.000
_cell.length_c   1.000
_cell.angle_alpha   90.00
_cell.angle_beta   90.00
_cell.angle_gamma   90.00
#
_symmetry.space_group_name_H-M   'P 1'
#
loop_
_entity.id
_entity.type
_entity.pdbx_description
1 polymer ?
#
loop_
_entity_poly.entity_id
_entity_poly.type
_entity_poly.pdbx_seq_one_letter_code
_entity_poly.pdbx_strand_id
1 'polypeptide(L)'
;MAGLKSASQLKKMSTAKGSEKPGRLADYLLARAPAEDVAAYEVTALERAADLAGRAVARHKKGDCLVAIEVDSGVVRQGRPMTVITVVNDNMPFLFDSVLGEITESAGEPLLVTHPVIVVRHGKSGVDEILGDGGFAKGDHSHERLSVIHVHIARLSADQADALAERLKKILGQA
;
A
#
# COMPACT_ATOMS: atom_id res chain seq x y z
N MET A 1 2.66 44.87 -44.58
CA MET A 1 1.94 44.75 -43.30
C MET A 1 1.61 43.29 -43.06
N ALA A 2 1.70 42.88 -41.81
CA ALA A 2 1.68 41.50 -41.32
C ALA A 2 0.27 40.88 -41.33
N GLY A 3 0.21 39.53 -41.29
CA GLY A 3 -1.04 38.82 -40.99
C GLY A 3 -1.04 37.34 -41.39
N LEU A 4 -0.17 36.53 -40.78
CA LEU A 4 -0.12 35.08 -40.96
C LEU A 4 -1.28 34.35 -40.24
N LYS A 5 -1.89 33.43 -40.98
CA LYS A 5 -2.33 32.05 -40.64
C LYS A 5 -3.27 31.81 -39.45
N SER A 6 -4.44 31.26 -39.80
CA SER A 6 -5.34 30.47 -38.96
C SER A 6 -4.62 29.43 -38.12
N ALA A 7 -4.97 29.37 -36.83
CA ALA A 7 -4.70 28.24 -35.95
C ALA A 7 -6.04 27.65 -35.48
N SER A 8 -6.13 26.34 -35.69
CA SER A 8 -7.18 25.43 -35.33
C SER A 8 -7.09 24.99 -33.86
N GLN A 9 -8.18 24.36 -33.41
CA GLN A 9 -8.25 23.30 -32.39
C GLN A 9 -8.53 23.62 -30.92
N LEU A 10 -9.72 23.16 -30.54
CA LEU A 10 -9.99 22.23 -29.43
C LEU A 10 -9.76 22.75 -28.01
N LYS A 11 -10.85 23.32 -27.49
CA LYS A 11 -11.39 23.17 -26.14
C LYS A 11 -10.94 21.84 -25.49
N LYS A 12 -9.89 21.85 -24.67
CA LYS A 12 -9.63 20.80 -23.69
C LYS A 12 -10.23 21.24 -22.36
N MET A 13 -11.30 20.54 -22.02
CA MET A 13 -11.94 20.54 -20.70
C MET A 13 -10.89 20.41 -19.61
N SER A 14 -10.92 21.39 -18.73
CA SER A 14 -10.30 21.37 -17.41
C SER A 14 -10.75 20.10 -16.67
N THR A 15 -9.84 19.16 -16.46
CA THR A 15 -10.02 18.20 -15.36
C THR A 15 -9.84 18.99 -14.09
N ALA A 16 -10.94 19.14 -13.36
CA ALA A 16 -11.00 19.80 -12.08
C ALA A 16 -9.92 19.19 -11.17
N LYS A 17 -9.05 20.06 -10.64
CA LYS A 17 -8.29 19.77 -9.43
C LYS A 17 -9.32 19.49 -8.34
N GLY A 18 -9.55 18.20 -8.07
CA GLY A 18 -10.14 17.80 -6.81
C GLY A 18 -9.25 18.36 -5.71
N SER A 19 -9.80 19.23 -4.89
CA SER A 19 -9.30 19.49 -3.56
C SER A 19 -9.33 18.16 -2.81
N GLU A 20 -8.25 17.38 -2.91
CA GLU A 20 -8.12 16.12 -2.22
C GLU A 20 -8.07 16.43 -0.73
N LYS A 21 -9.14 16.06 -0.02
CA LYS A 21 -9.03 15.80 1.41
C LYS A 21 -7.89 14.79 1.58
N PRO A 22 -7.08 14.84 2.66
CA PRO A 22 -6.12 13.79 2.93
C PRO A 22 -6.86 12.45 2.84
N GLY A 23 -6.52 11.66 1.81
CA GLY A 23 -7.23 10.42 1.52
C GLY A 23 -7.00 9.47 2.68
N ARG A 24 -8.03 8.70 3.05
CA ARG A 24 -7.83 7.67 4.06
C ARG A 24 -6.94 6.61 3.42
N LEU A 25 -6.07 5.97 4.19
CA LEU A 25 -5.21 4.89 3.66
C LEU A 25 -6.02 3.80 2.94
N ALA A 26 -7.24 3.54 3.41
CA ALA A 26 -8.22 2.66 2.76
C ALA A 26 -8.46 3.02 1.29
N ASP A 27 -8.60 4.31 0.98
CA ASP A 27 -8.84 4.79 -0.38
C ASP A 27 -7.64 4.46 -1.27
N TYR A 28 -6.42 4.65 -0.77
CA TYR A 28 -5.20 4.35 -1.52
C TYR A 28 -4.97 2.85 -1.72
N LEU A 29 -5.27 2.02 -0.72
CA LEU A 29 -5.18 0.57 -0.83
C LEU A 29 -6.14 0.01 -1.89
N LEU A 30 -7.37 0.51 -1.92
CA LEU A 30 -8.41 0.00 -2.81
C LEU A 30 -8.37 0.63 -4.21
N ALA A 31 -7.78 1.82 -4.39
CA ALA A 31 -7.77 2.55 -5.66
C ALA A 31 -7.16 1.76 -6.84
N ARG A 32 -6.25 0.82 -6.57
CA ARG A 32 -5.57 0.01 -7.60
C ARG A 32 -5.83 -1.49 -7.47
N ALA A 33 -6.68 -1.89 -6.52
CA ALA A 33 -7.01 -3.30 -6.34
C ALA A 33 -7.94 -3.77 -7.47
N PRO A 34 -7.75 -4.99 -8.03
CA PRO A 34 -8.66 -5.55 -9.02
C PRO A 34 -10.09 -5.62 -8.45
N ALA A 35 -11.07 -5.15 -9.23
CA ALA A 35 -12.46 -5.07 -8.76
C ALA A 35 -13.03 -6.46 -8.39
N GLU A 36 -12.61 -7.50 -9.10
CA GLU A 36 -12.95 -8.90 -8.81
C GLU A 36 -12.43 -9.39 -7.45
N ASP A 37 -11.21 -9.02 -7.08
CA ASP A 37 -10.64 -9.39 -5.80
C ASP A 37 -11.31 -8.66 -4.64
N VAL A 38 -11.59 -7.37 -4.83
CA VAL A 38 -12.31 -6.53 -3.86
C VAL A 38 -13.74 -7.02 -3.66
N ALA A 39 -14.44 -7.42 -4.73
CA ALA A 39 -15.81 -7.91 -4.68
C ALA A 39 -15.96 -9.22 -3.89
N ALA A 40 -14.87 -9.95 -3.63
CA ALA A 40 -14.87 -11.14 -2.78
C ALA A 40 -14.87 -10.83 -1.27
N TYR A 41 -14.82 -9.56 -0.87
CA TYR A 41 -14.79 -9.12 0.52
C TYR A 41 -16.03 -8.29 0.88
N GLU A 42 -16.44 -8.44 2.14
CA GLU A 42 -17.37 -7.50 2.77
C GLU A 42 -16.66 -6.16 3.05
N VAL A 43 -17.41 -5.05 2.99
CA VAL A 43 -16.86 -3.71 3.25
C VAL A 43 -16.17 -3.64 4.61
N THR A 44 -16.75 -4.24 5.65
CA THR A 44 -16.17 -4.27 7.00
C THR A 44 -14.85 -5.04 7.08
N ALA A 45 -14.65 -6.03 6.21
CA ALA A 45 -13.39 -6.77 6.14
C ALA A 45 -12.29 -5.92 5.49
N LEU A 46 -12.64 -5.13 4.46
CA LEU A 46 -11.72 -4.18 3.82
C LEU A 46 -11.37 -3.01 4.73
N GLU A 47 -12.33 -2.51 5.52
CA GLU A 47 -12.07 -1.49 6.55
C GLU A 47 -11.08 -2.00 7.59
N ARG A 48 -11.25 -3.23 8.09
CA ARG A 48 -10.29 -3.87 9.00
C ARG A 48 -8.92 -4.04 8.37
N ALA A 49 -8.86 -4.47 7.11
CA ALA A 49 -7.61 -4.59 6.37
C ALA A 49 -6.87 -3.24 6.26
N ALA A 50 -7.61 -2.17 5.97
CA ALA A 50 -7.07 -0.81 5.94
C ALA A 50 -6.60 -0.33 7.33
N ASP A 51 -7.31 -0.66 8.40
CA ASP A 51 -6.89 -0.34 9.77
C ASP A 51 -5.60 -1.08 10.15
N LEU A 52 -5.48 -2.36 9.76
CA LEU A 52 -4.26 -3.17 9.95
C LEU A 52 -3.06 -2.52 9.23
N ALA A 53 -3.25 -2.15 7.96
CA ALA A 53 -2.23 -1.44 7.19
C ALA A 53 -1.89 -0.08 7.81
N GLY A 54 -2.88 0.67 8.30
CA GLY A 54 -2.68 1.96 8.96
C GLY A 54 -1.83 1.87 10.21
N ARG A 55 -2.06 0.84 11.03
CA ARG A 55 -1.23 0.57 12.22
C ARG A 55 0.21 0.22 11.85
N ALA A 56 0.42 -0.52 10.77
CA ALA A 56 1.76 -0.83 10.27
C ALA A 56 2.48 0.43 9.78
N VAL A 57 1.80 1.28 8.98
CA VAL A 57 2.33 2.56 8.49
C VAL A 57 2.68 3.50 9.64
N ALA A 58 1.80 3.65 10.63
CA ALA A 58 2.03 4.53 11.78
C ALA A 58 3.29 4.15 12.58
N ARG A 59 3.64 2.85 12.61
CA ARG A 59 4.81 2.32 13.34
C ARG A 59 6.11 2.40 12.55
N HIS A 60 6.03 2.62 11.24
CA HIS A 60 7.20 2.65 10.36
C HIS A 60 8.11 3.85 10.70
N LYS A 61 9.42 3.60 10.76
CA LYS A 61 10.45 4.63 10.98
C LYS A 61 11.30 4.75 9.73
N LYS A 62 11.77 5.97 9.45
CA LYS A 62 12.65 6.24 8.32
C LYS A 62 13.90 5.35 8.36
N GLY A 63 14.23 4.75 7.22
CA GLY A 63 15.37 3.85 7.06
C GLY A 63 15.14 2.43 7.57
N ASP A 64 13.93 2.10 7.99
CA ASP A 64 13.55 0.76 8.46
C ASP A 64 12.62 0.07 7.44
N CYS A 65 12.49 -1.25 7.56
CA CYS A 65 11.49 -2.02 6.83
C CYS A 65 10.62 -2.75 7.85
N LEU A 66 9.34 -2.39 7.88
CA LEU A 66 8.40 -2.98 8.83
C LEU A 66 7.64 -4.13 8.18
N VAL A 67 7.64 -5.30 8.83
CA VAL A 67 6.83 -6.47 8.46
C VAL A 67 5.82 -6.74 9.57
N ALA A 68 4.53 -6.74 9.23
CA ALA A 68 3.45 -7.13 10.11
C ALA A 68 2.66 -8.29 9.49
N ILE A 69 2.54 -9.40 10.21
CA ILE A 69 1.77 -10.58 9.79
C ILE A 69 0.71 -10.85 10.85
N GLU A 70 -0.55 -10.77 10.45
CA GLU A 70 -1.72 -10.84 11.34
C GLU A 70 -2.54 -12.08 10.96
N VAL A 71 -2.31 -13.19 11.66
CA VAL A 71 -3.00 -14.48 11.44
C VAL A 71 -4.45 -14.41 11.90
N ASP A 72 -4.70 -13.77 13.04
CA ASP A 72 -6.03 -13.49 13.59
C ASP A 72 -6.47 -12.07 13.25
N SER A 73 -6.32 -11.69 11.97
CA SER A 73 -6.62 -10.35 11.45
C SER A 73 -8.09 -9.91 11.63
N GLY A 74 -9.00 -10.87 11.83
CA GLY A 74 -10.44 -10.63 11.76
C GLY A 74 -10.94 -10.30 10.35
N VAL A 75 -10.08 -10.36 9.33
CA VAL A 75 -10.44 -10.21 7.92
C VAL A 75 -10.93 -11.55 7.39
N VAL A 76 -12.07 -11.51 6.72
CA VAL A 76 -12.74 -12.70 6.18
C VAL A 76 -13.05 -12.47 4.71
N ARG A 77 -12.70 -13.44 3.85
CA ARG A 77 -13.02 -13.46 2.42
C ARG A 77 -13.94 -14.63 2.15
N GLN A 78 -15.16 -14.37 1.65
CA GLN A 78 -16.15 -15.43 1.35
C GLN A 78 -16.35 -16.43 2.51
N GLY A 79 -16.40 -15.95 3.75
CA GLY A 79 -16.55 -16.79 4.95
C GLY A 79 -15.28 -17.50 5.44
N ARG A 80 -14.13 -17.30 4.79
CA ARG A 80 -12.84 -17.88 5.19
C ARG A 80 -11.96 -16.84 5.89
N PRO A 81 -11.38 -17.14 7.07
CA PRO A 81 -10.45 -16.23 7.73
C PRO A 81 -9.15 -16.12 6.94
N MET A 82 -8.58 -14.91 6.94
CA MET A 82 -7.41 -14.56 6.15
C MET A 82 -6.23 -14.18 7.04
N THR A 83 -5.01 -14.52 6.61
CA THR A 83 -3.81 -13.87 7.15
C THR A 83 -3.57 -12.60 6.36
N VAL A 84 -3.32 -11.50 7.07
CA VAL A 84 -3.01 -10.20 6.46
C VAL A 84 -1.54 -9.90 6.68
N ILE A 85 -0.81 -9.68 5.58
CA ILE A 85 0.59 -9.31 5.60
C ILE A 85 0.69 -7.86 5.14
N THR A 86 1.36 -7.02 5.91
CA THR A 86 1.70 -5.65 5.52
C THR A 86 3.20 -5.45 5.65
N VAL A 87 3.83 -5.03 4.54
CA VAL A 87 5.22 -4.60 4.50
C VAL A 87 5.25 -3.11 4.17
N VAL A 88 5.94 -2.33 5.00
CA VAL A 88 6.10 -0.88 4.80
C VAL A 88 7.58 -0.55 4.68
N ASN A 89 7.95 0.18 3.62
CA ASN A 89 9.34 0.53 3.34
C ASN A 89 9.45 1.89 2.62
N ASP A 90 10.66 2.46 2.59
CA ASP A 90 11.00 3.77 1.97
C ASP A 90 10.92 3.82 0.43
N ASN A 91 10.08 2.99 -0.19
CA ASN A 91 9.88 2.91 -1.65
C ASN A 91 11.18 2.68 -2.44
N MET A 92 11.97 1.69 -2.00
CA MET A 92 13.12 1.18 -2.73
C MET A 92 12.69 0.26 -3.88
N PRO A 93 13.41 0.26 -5.02
CA PRO A 93 13.08 -0.61 -6.15
C PRO A 93 13.25 -2.10 -5.81
N PHE A 94 12.59 -2.98 -6.57
CA PHE A 94 12.68 -4.46 -6.51
C PHE A 94 12.08 -5.15 -5.27
N LEU A 95 11.82 -4.43 -4.18
CA LEU A 95 11.28 -5.03 -2.96
C LEU A 95 9.92 -5.69 -3.13
N PHE A 96 9.05 -5.13 -3.98
CA PHE A 96 7.72 -5.69 -4.22
C PHE A 96 7.79 -7.13 -4.75
N ASP A 97 8.56 -7.35 -5.81
CA ASP A 97 8.66 -8.66 -6.47
C ASP A 97 9.29 -9.69 -5.54
N SER A 98 10.32 -9.30 -4.78
CA SER A 98 10.97 -10.19 -3.80
C SER A 98 10.05 -10.58 -2.65
N VAL A 99 9.30 -9.62 -2.09
CA VAL A 99 8.31 -9.87 -1.03
C VAL A 99 7.20 -10.79 -1.54
N LEU A 100 6.66 -10.50 -2.72
CA LEU A 100 5.58 -11.28 -3.30
C LEU A 100 6.01 -12.71 -3.64
N GLY A 101 7.22 -12.87 -4.17
CA GLY A 101 7.83 -14.17 -4.45
C GLY A 101 7.97 -15.02 -3.19
N GLU A 102 8.54 -14.45 -2.13
CA GLU A 102 8.71 -15.14 -0.84
C GLU A 102 7.38 -15.54 -0.19
N ILE A 103 6.37 -14.64 -0.24
CA ILE A 103 5.02 -14.95 0.25
C ILE A 103 4.44 -16.12 -0.55
N THR A 104 4.57 -16.10 -1.88
CA THR A 104 4.03 -17.13 -2.76
C THR A 104 4.68 -18.50 -2.50
N GLU A 105 6.00 -18.53 -2.32
CA GLU A 105 6.75 -19.75 -2.01
C GLU A 105 6.37 -20.32 -0.64
N SER A 106 6.19 -19.45 0.36
CA SER A 106 5.93 -19.85 1.75
C SER A 106 4.48 -20.20 2.05
N ALA A 107 3.53 -19.51 1.43
CA ALA A 107 2.12 -19.51 1.81
C ALA A 107 1.16 -19.78 0.64
N GLY A 108 1.67 -19.94 -0.58
CA GLY A 108 0.87 -20.15 -1.78
C GLY A 108 0.33 -18.85 -2.37
N GLU A 109 -0.62 -18.99 -3.28
CA GLU A 109 -1.11 -17.89 -4.12
C GLU A 109 -1.81 -16.77 -3.30
N PRO A 110 -1.38 -15.51 -3.45
CA PRO A 110 -2.08 -14.36 -2.88
C PRO A 110 -3.52 -14.21 -3.38
N LEU A 111 -4.43 -13.85 -2.48
CA LEU A 111 -5.87 -13.68 -2.76
C LEU A 111 -6.31 -12.21 -2.87
N LEU A 112 -5.43 -11.30 -2.46
CA LEU A 112 -5.52 -9.86 -2.70
C LEU A 112 -4.10 -9.31 -2.58
N VAL A 113 -3.68 -8.48 -3.53
CA VAL A 113 -2.40 -7.78 -3.49
C VAL A 113 -2.66 -6.31 -3.78
N THR A 114 -2.18 -5.45 -2.90
CA THR A 114 -2.21 -4.00 -3.10
C THR A 114 -0.83 -3.42 -2.82
N HIS A 115 -0.45 -2.42 -3.60
CA HIS A 115 0.86 -1.77 -3.50
C HIS A 115 0.74 -0.25 -3.71
N PRO A 116 -0.02 0.47 -2.87
CA PRO A 116 0.00 1.92 -2.94
C PRO A 116 1.37 2.48 -2.52
N VAL A 117 1.80 3.49 -3.26
CA VAL A 117 2.86 4.40 -2.81
C VAL A 117 2.18 5.64 -2.25
N ILE A 118 2.37 5.87 -0.96
CA ILE A 118 1.81 7.01 -0.23
C ILE A 118 2.90 8.01 0.11
N VAL A 119 2.52 9.27 0.27
CA VAL A 119 3.40 10.34 0.73
C VAL A 119 3.07 10.61 2.18
N VAL A 120 4.08 10.61 3.04
CA VAL A 120 3.92 10.76 4.48
C VAL A 120 4.86 11.81 5.06
N ARG A 121 4.55 12.23 6.28
CA ARG A 121 5.43 12.99 7.15
C ARG A 121 5.77 12.13 8.37
N HIS A 122 7.05 11.85 8.59
CA HIS A 122 7.51 11.19 9.80
C HIS A 122 7.64 12.19 10.96
N GLY A 123 7.22 11.73 12.14
CA GLY A 123 7.47 12.37 13.42
C GLY A 123 8.58 11.69 14.21
N LYS A 124 8.60 11.93 15.52
CA LYS A 124 9.62 11.37 16.43
C LYS A 124 9.49 9.86 16.64
N SER A 125 8.31 9.30 16.45
CA SER A 125 7.98 7.91 16.83
C SER A 125 7.55 7.02 15.67
N GLY A 126 7.32 7.59 14.49
CA GLY A 126 6.82 6.89 13.31
C GLY A 126 6.23 7.86 12.29
N VAL A 127 5.22 7.44 11.54
CA VAL A 127 4.49 8.33 10.62
C VAL A 127 3.45 9.15 11.39
N ASP A 128 3.56 10.47 11.34
CA ASP A 128 2.62 11.41 11.98
C ASP A 128 1.41 11.70 11.07
N GLU A 129 1.63 11.79 9.76
CA GLU A 129 0.60 12.20 8.82
C GLU A 129 0.77 11.54 7.44
N ILE A 130 -0.34 11.11 6.83
CA ILE A 130 -0.41 10.70 5.42
C ILE A 130 -0.91 11.90 4.62
N LEU A 131 -0.06 12.39 3.73
CA LEU A 131 -0.27 13.63 2.97
C LEU A 131 -1.00 13.40 1.64
N GLY A 132 -0.81 12.23 1.03
CA GLY A 132 -1.40 11.92 -0.27
C GLY A 132 -0.87 10.62 -0.88
N ASP A 133 -1.13 10.44 -2.17
CA ASP A 133 -0.54 9.36 -2.97
C ASP A 133 0.82 9.78 -3.57
N GLY A 134 1.48 8.86 -4.28
CA GLY A 134 2.78 9.10 -4.91
C GLY A 134 2.85 10.30 -5.88
N GLY A 135 1.71 10.85 -6.33
CA GLY A 135 1.63 12.05 -7.15
C GLY A 135 1.63 13.38 -6.37
N PHE A 136 1.40 13.33 -5.05
CA PHE A 136 1.27 14.50 -4.18
C PHE A 136 2.59 15.25 -3.95
N ALA A 137 3.73 14.55 -3.98
CA ALA A 137 5.04 15.13 -3.67
C ALA A 137 5.58 16.02 -4.81
N LYS A 138 5.07 17.25 -4.93
CA LYS A 138 5.70 18.32 -5.71
C LYS A 138 6.14 19.47 -4.80
N GLY A 139 7.42 19.47 -4.43
CA GLY A 139 8.14 20.69 -4.03
C GLY A 139 8.52 20.83 -2.55
N ASP A 140 8.25 19.86 -1.69
CA ASP A 140 8.66 19.88 -0.27
C ASP A 140 9.57 18.69 0.03
N HIS A 141 10.80 18.98 0.48
CA HIS A 141 11.82 17.98 0.83
C HIS A 141 11.53 17.26 2.16
N SER A 142 10.51 17.69 2.92
CA SER A 142 10.08 17.04 4.17
C SER A 142 9.13 15.86 3.95
N HIS A 143 8.71 15.59 2.71
CA HIS A 143 7.77 14.53 2.38
C HIS A 143 8.50 13.27 1.94
N GLU A 144 8.12 12.14 2.52
CA GLU A 144 8.73 10.84 2.26
C GLU A 144 7.75 9.93 1.56
N ARG A 145 8.24 9.12 0.61
CA ARG A 145 7.41 8.14 -0.09
C ARG A 145 7.54 6.80 0.60
N LEU A 146 6.42 6.26 1.04
CA LEU A 146 6.34 4.89 1.55
C LEU A 146 5.64 3.99 0.56
N SER A 147 6.26 2.85 0.32
CA SER A 147 5.65 1.71 -0.35
C SER A 147 4.98 0.87 0.72
N VAL A 148 3.68 0.62 0.56
CA VAL A 148 2.88 -0.24 1.45
C VAL A 148 2.46 -1.45 0.63
N ILE A 149 3.14 -2.58 0.83
CA ILE A 149 2.78 -3.85 0.20
C ILE A 149 1.82 -4.55 1.15
N HIS A 150 0.59 -4.74 0.73
CA HIS A 150 -0.45 -5.33 1.57
C HIS A 150 -1.08 -6.51 0.84
N VAL A 151 -0.97 -7.68 1.46
CA VAL A 151 -1.22 -8.98 0.85
C VAL A 151 -2.12 -9.81 1.75
N HIS A 152 -3.17 -10.40 1.17
CA HIS A 152 -4.01 -11.37 1.85
C HIS A 152 -3.72 -12.77 1.33
N ILE A 153 -3.53 -13.71 2.25
CA ILE A 153 -3.31 -15.13 1.95
C ILE A 153 -4.23 -15.99 2.81
N ALA A 154 -4.30 -17.28 2.49
CA ALA A 154 -4.96 -18.25 3.35
C ALA A 154 -4.41 -18.19 4.80
N ARG A 155 -5.25 -18.58 5.76
CA ARG A 155 -4.86 -18.58 7.17
C ARG A 155 -3.62 -19.47 7.40
N LEU A 156 -2.58 -18.89 7.97
CA LEU A 156 -1.37 -19.58 8.40
C LEU A 156 -1.51 -20.06 9.85
N SER A 157 -0.65 -21.00 10.26
CA SER A 157 -0.36 -21.21 11.68
C SER A 157 0.55 -20.10 12.22
N ALA A 158 0.64 -19.98 13.55
CA ALA A 158 1.57 -19.04 14.19
C ALA A 158 3.03 -19.32 13.79
N ASP A 159 3.45 -20.58 13.82
CA ASP A 159 4.81 -20.99 13.44
C ASP A 159 5.14 -20.65 11.98
N GLN A 160 4.17 -20.82 11.07
CA GLN A 160 4.33 -20.45 9.65
C GLN A 160 4.46 -18.93 9.48
N ALA A 161 3.65 -18.16 10.21
CA ALA A 161 3.71 -16.71 10.19
C ALA A 161 5.05 -16.19 10.74
N ASP A 162 5.53 -16.73 11.87
CA ASP A 162 6.81 -16.34 12.45
C ASP A 162 7.97 -16.67 11.49
N ALA A 163 7.96 -17.87 10.89
CA ALA A 163 8.98 -18.26 9.94
C ALA A 163 8.98 -17.37 8.68
N LEU A 164 7.80 -16.99 8.17
CA LEU A 164 7.66 -16.06 7.05
C LEU A 164 8.14 -14.65 7.41
N ALA A 165 7.79 -14.16 8.60
CA ALA A 165 8.25 -12.86 9.08
C ALA A 165 9.79 -12.78 9.12
N GLU A 166 10.46 -13.83 9.61
CA GLU A 166 11.92 -13.88 9.64
C GLU A 166 12.56 -13.94 8.24
N ARG A 167 11.95 -14.65 7.29
CA ARG A 167 12.43 -14.65 5.89
C ARG A 167 12.25 -13.30 5.21
N LEU A 168 11.08 -12.68 5.35
CA LEU A 168 10.81 -11.35 4.83
C LEU A 168 11.77 -10.30 5.40
N LYS A 169 12.02 -10.32 6.72
CA LYS A 169 13.01 -9.42 7.35
C LYS A 169 14.41 -9.61 6.78
N LYS A 170 14.84 -10.84 6.48
CA LYS A 170 16.15 -11.11 5.87
C LYS A 170 16.25 -10.53 4.46
N ILE A 171 15.23 -10.71 3.63
CA ILE A 171 15.17 -10.15 2.28
C ILE A 171 15.22 -8.62 2.35
N LEU A 172 14.44 -8.02 3.24
CA LEU A 172 14.35 -6.57 3.40
C LEU A 172 15.63 -5.94 3.98
N GLY A 173 16.34 -6.66 4.86
CA GLY A 173 17.61 -6.20 5.43
C GLY A 173 18.82 -6.36 4.48
N GLN A 174 18.66 -7.03 3.35
CA GLN A 174 19.68 -7.15 2.30
C GLN A 174 19.54 -6.10 1.19
N ALA A 175 18.45 -5.31 1.21
CA ALA A 175 18.10 -4.35 0.18
C ALA A 175 18.66 -2.94 0.43
#